data_AF-A0A196NHA1-F1
#
_entry.id   AF-A0A196NHA1-F1
#
_cell.length_a   1.000
_cell.length_b   1.000
_cell.length_c   1.000
_cell.angle_alpha   90.00
_cell.angle_beta   90.00
_cell.angle_gamma   90.00
#
_symmetry.space_group_name_H-M   'P 1'
#
loop_
_entity.id
_entity.type
_entity.pdbx_description
1 polymer ?
#
loop_
_entity_poly.entity_id
_entity_poly.type
_entity_poly.pdbx_seq_one_letter_code
_entity_poly.pdbx_strand_id
1 'polypeptide(L)' 'MPRPSPDSLERQSRVALLAWNLLGGDAAVRFLNSHDEALGGRPLDLAVASPVGCEAVEQAINARAERR' A
#
# COMPACT_ATOMS: atom_id res chain seq x y z
N MET A 1 -12.72 -11.98 -14.81
CA MET A 1 -11.96 -11.67 -13.58
C MET A 1 -12.91 -11.77 -12.40
N PRO A 2 -12.61 -12.54 -11.35
CA PRO A 2 -13.43 -12.55 -10.13
C PRO A 2 -13.40 -11.18 -9.44
N ARG A 3 -14.48 -10.82 -8.75
CA ARG A 3 -14.58 -9.57 -7.99
C ARG A 3 -13.72 -9.68 -6.72
N PRO A 4 -12.92 -8.65 -6.36
CA PRO A 4 -12.19 -8.66 -5.10
C PRO A 4 -13.14 -8.81 -3.90
N SER A 5 -12.66 -9.49 -2.86
CA SER A 5 -13.40 -9.64 -1.61
C SER A 5 -13.59 -8.28 -0.92
N PRO A 6 -14.63 -8.11 -0.07
CA PRO A 6 -14.80 -6.91 0.75
C PRO A 6 -13.53 -6.57 1.55
N ASP A 7 -12.90 -7.56 2.19
CA ASP A 7 -11.69 -7.34 2.98
C ASP A 7 -10.49 -6.89 2.12
N SER A 8 -10.38 -7.38 0.89
CA SER A 8 -9.36 -6.93 -0.06
C SER A 8 -9.57 -5.47 -0.45
N LEU A 9 -10.82 -5.06 -0.68
CA LEU A 9 -11.18 -3.67 -0.99
C LEU A 9 -10.95 -2.74 0.20
N GLU A 10 -11.25 -3.21 1.42
CA GLU A 10 -10.97 -2.46 2.65
C GLU A 10 -9.47 -2.20 2.80
N ARG A 11 -8.63 -3.23 2.67
CA ARG A 11 -7.17 -3.07 2.75
C ARG A 11 -6.62 -2.16 1.66
N GLN A 12 -7.12 -2.30 0.43
CA GLN A 12 -6.75 -1.40 -0.68
C GLN A 12 -7.08 0.07 -0.35
N SER A 13 -8.29 0.33 0.15
CA SER A 13 -8.73 1.68 0.51
C SER A 13 -7.88 2.25 1.65
N ARG A 14 -7.58 1.43 2.66
CA ARG A 14 -6.78 1.81 3.83
C ARG A 14 -5.38 2.27 3.43
N VAL A 15 -4.64 1.47 2.65
CA VAL A 15 -3.28 1.82 2.21
C VAL A 15 -3.27 2.98 1.20
N ALA A 16 -4.29 3.09 0.34
CA ALA A 16 -4.41 4.19 -0.60
C ALA A 16 -4.60 5.54 0.12
N LEU A 17 -5.52 5.59 1.10
CA LEU A 17 -5.75 6.80 1.88
C LEU A 17 -4.55 7.18 2.74
N LEU A 18 -3.90 6.21 3.40
CA LEU A 18 -2.70 6.46 4.19
C LEU A 18 -1.57 7.03 3.32
N ALA A 19 -1.27 6.39 2.18
CA ALA A 19 -0.23 6.86 1.27
C ALA A 19 -0.54 8.25 0.71
N TRP A 20 -1.80 8.51 0.33
CA TRP A 20 -2.21 9.83 -0.14
C TRP A 20 -1.95 10.91 0.92
N ASN A 21 -2.36 10.66 2.16
CA ASN A 21 -2.23 11.64 3.24
C ASN A 21 -0.77 11.90 3.65
N LEU A 22 0.08 10.87 3.65
CA LEU A 22 1.47 10.99 4.14
C LEU A 22 2.48 11.26 3.03
N LEU A 23 2.26 10.75 1.83
CA LEU A 23 3.20 10.87 0.71
C LEU A 23 2.74 11.92 -0.32
N GLY A 24 1.45 12.21 -0.41
CA GLY A 24 0.88 13.03 -1.49
C GLY A 24 0.69 12.27 -2.79
N GLY A 25 -0.17 12.79 -3.68
CA GLY A 25 -0.74 12.06 -4.82
C GLY A 25 0.26 11.30 -5.70
N ASP A 26 1.21 12.00 -6.32
CA ASP A 26 2.15 11.36 -7.26
C ASP A 26 3.06 10.33 -6.57
N ALA A 27 3.52 10.64 -5.36
CA ALA A 27 4.37 9.74 -4.60
C ALA A 27 3.60 8.50 -4.12
N ALA A 28 2.34 8.68 -3.71
CA ALA A 28 1.45 7.59 -3.31
C ALA A 28 1.17 6.64 -4.48
N VAL A 29 0.78 7.20 -5.65
CA VAL A 29 0.52 6.40 -6.85
C VAL A 29 1.76 5.62 -7.28
N ARG A 30 2.93 6.29 -7.32
CA ARG A 30 4.18 5.63 -7.69
C ARG A 30 4.54 4.51 -6.72
N PHE A 31 4.50 4.77 -5.42
CA PHE A 31 4.84 3.77 -4.41
C PHE A 31 3.91 2.56 -4.48
N LEU A 32 2.59 2.77 -4.44
CA LEU A 32 1.63 1.66 -4.38
C LEU A 32 1.65 0.77 -5.62
N ASN A 33 1.96 1.33 -6.79
CA ASN A 33 1.87 0.64 -8.07
C ASN A 33 3.21 0.16 -8.64
N SER A 34 4.35 0.49 -8.00
CA SER A 34 5.68 0.03 -8.43
C SER A 34 6.14 -1.17 -7.62
N HIS A 35 7.12 -1.93 -8.15
CA HIS A 35 7.82 -2.91 -7.34
C HIS A 35 8.60 -2.20 -6.23
N ASP A 36 8.49 -2.69 -5.00
CA ASP A 36 9.25 -2.21 -3.85
C ASP A 36 10.19 -3.29 -3.35
N GLU A 37 11.49 -3.06 -3.48
CA GLU A 37 12.54 -4.02 -3.13
C GLU A 37 12.48 -4.46 -1.65
N ALA A 38 12.13 -3.55 -0.75
CA ALA A 38 12.05 -3.85 0.69
C ALA A 38 10.84 -4.72 1.03
N LEU A 39 9.77 -4.63 0.24
CA LEU A 39 8.57 -5.46 0.39
C LEU A 39 8.60 -6.71 -0.51
N GLY A 40 9.57 -6.81 -1.43
CA GLY A 40 9.70 -7.91 -2.38
C GLY A 40 8.56 -7.99 -3.39
N GLY A 41 7.83 -6.90 -3.63
CA GLY A 41 6.62 -6.93 -4.45
C GLY A 41 5.99 -5.57 -4.66
N ARG A 42 4.90 -5.54 -5.44
CA ARG A 42 4.10 -4.33 -5.60
C ARG A 42 3.24 -4.10 -4.34
N PRO A 43 3.34 -2.96 -3.64
CA PRO A 43 2.66 -2.76 -2.37
C PRO A 43 1.15 -2.98 -2.43
N LEU A 44 0.48 -2.54 -3.51
CA LEU A 44 -0.95 -2.75 -3.66
C LEU A 44 -1.34 -4.24 -3.71
N ASP A 45 -0.55 -5.07 -4.38
CA ASP A 45 -0.80 -6.52 -4.47
C ASP A 45 -0.62 -7.19 -3.11
N LEU A 46 0.41 -6.79 -2.37
CA LEU A 46 0.70 -7.32 -1.03
C LEU A 46 -0.42 -6.97 -0.04
N ALA A 47 -0.90 -5.72 -0.07
CA ALA A 47 -1.96 -5.25 0.81
C ALA A 47 -3.29 -5.98 0.58
N VAL A 48 -3.67 -6.21 -0.68
CA VAL A 48 -4.93 -6.91 -0.97
C VAL A 48 -4.86 -8.41 -0.72
N ALA A 49 -3.67 -9.00 -0.84
CA ALA A 49 -3.44 -10.43 -0.66
C ALA A 49 -3.62 -10.89 0.79
N SER A 50 -3.24 -10.07 1.78
CA SER A 50 -3.34 -10.48 3.20
C SER A 50 -3.32 -9.31 4.18
N PRO A 51 -3.80 -9.51 5.42
CA PRO A 51 -3.63 -8.54 6.52
C PRO A 51 -2.15 -8.22 6.80
N VAL A 52 -1.28 -9.25 6.82
CA VAL A 52 0.17 -9.09 7.07
C VAL A 52 0.83 -8.23 5.99
N GLY A 53 0.47 -8.46 4.72
CA GLY A 53 0.96 -7.63 3.62
C GLY A 53 0.47 -6.18 3.73
N CYS A 54 -0.75 -5.96 4.21
CA CYS A 54 -1.27 -4.61 4.44
C CYS A 54 -0.51 -3.88 5.57
N GLU A 55 -0.27 -4.53 6.70
CA GLU A 55 0.53 -3.99 7.80
C GLU A 55 1.96 -3.66 7.36
N ALA A 56 2.60 -4.52 6.56
CA ALA A 56 3.93 -4.27 6.02
C ALA A 56 3.96 -3.03 5.11
N VAL A 57 2.92 -2.84 4.29
CA VAL A 57 2.78 -1.66 3.43
C VAL A 57 2.58 -0.39 4.26
N GLU A 58 1.79 -0.44 5.33
CA GLU A 58 1.59 0.70 6.24
C GLU A 58 2.87 1.13 6.94
N GLN A 59 3.63 0.16 7.47
CA GLN A 59 4.97 0.37 8.02
C GLN A 59 5.90 1.05 6.99
N ALA A 60 5.87 0.56 5.75
CA ALA A 60 6.66 1.11 4.65
C ALA A 60 6.26 2.55 4.28
N ILE A 61 4.97 2.90 4.37
CA ILE A 61 4.48 4.27 4.16
C ILE A 61 4.97 5.19 5.29
N ASN A 62 4.79 4.80 6.54
CA ASN A 62 5.21 5.58 7.72
C ASN A 62 6.72 5.86 7.69
N ALA A 63 7.53 4.82 7.43
CA ALA A 63 8.98 4.97 7.32
C ALA A 63 9.42 5.90 6.18
N ARG A 64 8.59 6.10 5.13
CA ARG A 64 8.88 7.07 4.05
C ARG A 64 8.44 8.48 4.41
N ALA A 65 7.37 8.61 5.19
CA ALA A 65 6.88 9.89 5.68
C ALA A 65 7.86 10.53 6.67
N GLU A 66 8.48 9.73 7.54
CA GLU A 66 9.48 10.17 8.53
C GLU A 66 10.82 10.62 7.93
N ARG A 67 11.08 10.29 6.65
CA ARG A 67 12.31 10.68 5.94
C ARG A 67 12.19 12.00 5.18
N ARG A 68 11.05 12.70 5.30
CA ARG A 68 10.80 14.03 4.71
C ARG A 68 11.24 15.13 5.66
#